data_AF-A0A8X6H6K1-F1
#
_entry.id   AF-A0A8X6H6K1-F1
#
_cell.length_a   1.000
_cell.length_b   1.000
_cell.length_c   1.000
_cell.angle_alpha   90.00
_cell.angle_beta   90.00
_cell.angle_gamma   90.00
#
_symmetry.space_group_name_H-M   'P 1'
#
loop_
_entity.id
_entity.type
_entity.pdbx_description
1 polymer ?
#
loop_
_entity_poly.entity_id
_entity_poly.type
_entity_poly.pdbx_seq_one_letter_code
_entity_poly.pdbx_strand_id
1 'polypeptide(L)'
;MINHTKETITQYFTSRRCPSCKGSTYSPLCIACQKDWVGTVADLQIKIRDWERTPDNLKQICVSCTKSNESVNHCSSMDCPVLFKLYLANIDLAQAPYLRKILTREIRELF
;
A
#
# COMPACT_ATOMS: atom_id res chain seq x y z
N MET A 1 1.74 21.25 30.91
CA MET A 1 2.21 19.88 30.62
C MET A 1 2.48 19.79 29.12
N ILE A 2 3.74 19.89 28.71
CA ILE A 2 4.13 19.83 27.29
C ILE A 2 4.21 18.34 26.92
N ASN A 3 3.29 17.90 26.07
CA ASN A 3 3.21 16.53 25.60
C ASN A 3 4.24 16.39 24.46
N HIS A 4 5.48 16.02 24.79
CA HIS A 4 6.44 15.57 23.77
C HIS A 4 5.91 14.25 23.22
N THR A 5 5.10 14.31 22.15
CA THR A 5 4.89 13.16 21.27
C THR A 5 6.26 12.60 20.95
N LYS A 6 6.49 11.31 21.18
CA LYS A 6 7.79 10.65 20.95
C LYS A 6 8.22 10.89 19.49
N GLU A 7 9.01 11.92 19.25
CA GLU A 7 9.51 12.25 17.92
C GLU A 7 10.60 11.25 17.58
N THR A 8 10.25 10.25 16.77
CA THR A 8 11.25 9.34 16.23
C THR A 8 12.05 10.08 15.14
N ILE A 9 13.36 9.80 15.03
CA ILE A 9 14.26 10.41 14.03
C ILE A 9 13.66 10.32 12.61
N THR A 10 12.85 9.29 12.34
CA THR A 10 12.05 9.10 11.12
C THR A 10 11.23 10.32 10.70
N GLN A 11 10.77 11.15 11.64
CA GLN A 11 9.97 12.35 11.36
C GLN A 11 10.78 13.46 10.67
N TYR A 12 12.11 13.44 10.80
CA TYR A 12 13.01 14.43 10.21
C TYR A 12 13.52 14.02 8.81
N PHE A 13 13.28 12.77 8.39
CA PHE A 13 13.60 12.32 7.04
C PHE A 13 12.46 12.62 6.08
N THR A 14 12.61 13.70 5.31
CA THR A 14 11.62 14.14 4.31
C THR A 14 11.76 13.40 2.97
N SER A 15 12.84 12.64 2.75
CA SER A 15 13.03 11.84 1.54
C SER A 15 12.04 10.68 1.51
N ARG A 16 11.15 10.67 0.51
CA ARG A 16 10.25 9.55 0.23
C ARG A 16 10.88 8.66 -0.84
N ARG A 17 10.37 7.44 -0.97
CA ARG A 17 10.71 6.54 -2.09
C ARG A 17 9.64 6.63 -3.16
N CYS A 18 10.05 6.74 -4.42
CA CYS A 18 9.15 6.76 -5.56
C CYS A 18 8.30 5.47 -5.57
N PRO A 19 6.97 5.55 -5.65
CA PRO A 19 6.13 4.36 -5.54
C PRO A 19 6.28 3.37 -6.71
N SER A 20 6.77 3.82 -7.87
CA SER A 20 7.12 2.97 -9.03
C SER A 20 8.54 2.39 -8.87
N CYS A 21 9.60 3.19 -9.05
CA CYS A 21 10.98 2.69 -9.10
C CYS A 21 11.70 2.58 -7.74
N LYS A 22 11.09 3.01 -6.63
CA LYS A 22 11.65 3.04 -5.26
C LYS A 22 12.87 3.95 -5.04
N GLY A 23 13.28 4.74 -6.04
CA GLY A 23 14.34 5.74 -5.90
C GLY A 23 13.97 6.87 -4.94
N SER A 24 14.97 7.52 -4.33
CA SER A 24 14.76 8.65 -3.41
C SER A 24 14.17 9.85 -4.16
N THR A 25 13.11 10.44 -3.60
CA THR A 25 12.40 11.57 -4.19
C THR A 25 11.79 12.46 -3.10
N TYR A 26 11.71 13.76 -3.37
CA TYR A 26 10.98 14.74 -2.55
C TYR A 26 9.59 15.06 -3.11
N SER A 27 9.37 14.75 -4.39
CA SER A 27 8.07 14.80 -5.07
C SER A 27 7.34 13.44 -5.00
N PRO A 28 6.01 13.39 -5.26
CA PRO A 28 5.26 12.13 -5.25
C PRO A 28 5.80 11.05 -6.19
N LEU A 29 6.40 11.46 -7.32
CA LEU A 29 7.12 10.63 -8.28
C LEU A 29 8.48 11.25 -8.58
N CYS A 30 9.49 10.43 -8.89
CA CYS A 30 10.78 10.95 -9.33
C CYS A 30 10.71 11.46 -10.78
N ILE A 31 11.66 12.31 -11.16
CA ILE A 31 11.73 12.94 -12.49
C ILE A 31 11.73 11.90 -13.62
N ALA A 32 12.40 10.74 -13.43
CA ALA A 32 12.43 9.68 -14.43
C ALA A 32 11.05 9.06 -14.67
N CYS A 33 10.30 8.76 -13.60
CA CYS A 33 8.94 8.23 -13.69
C CYS A 33 7.92 9.28 -14.19
N GLN A 34 8.18 10.57 -13.98
CA GLN A 34 7.36 11.63 -14.59
C GLN A 34 7.59 11.72 -16.11
N LYS A 35 8.83 11.52 -16.59
CA LYS A 35 9.12 11.50 -18.03
C LYS A 35 8.51 10.29 -18.74
N ASP A 36 8.57 9.12 -18.12
CA ASP A 36 7.87 7.92 -18.59
C ASP A 36 6.53 7.76 -17.86
N TRP A 37 5.62 8.69 -18.12
CA TRP A 37 4.31 8.73 -17.46
C TRP A 37 3.47 7.48 -17.76
N VAL A 38 3.43 7.06 -19.02
CA VAL A 38 2.57 5.92 -19.44
C VAL A 38 3.01 4.62 -18.79
N GLY A 39 4.32 4.32 -18.79
CA GLY A 39 4.87 3.16 -18.08
C GLY A 39 4.60 3.24 -16.58
N THR A 40 4.84 4.41 -15.98
CA THR A 40 4.60 4.65 -14.55
C THR A 40 3.13 4.44 -14.16
N VAL A 41 2.18 4.92 -14.97
CA VAL A 41 0.74 4.70 -14.73
C VAL A 41 0.41 3.22 -14.75
N ALA A 42 0.90 2.48 -15.74
CA ALA A 42 0.66 1.05 -15.86
C ALA A 42 1.20 0.30 -14.63
N ASP A 43 2.45 0.58 -14.22
CA ASP A 43 3.08 -0.02 -13.04
C ASP A 43 2.28 0.25 -11.75
N LEU A 44 1.88 1.50 -11.54
CA LEU A 44 1.12 1.87 -10.35
C LEU A 44 -0.28 1.23 -10.35
N GLN A 45 -0.93 1.13 -11.51
CA GLN A 45 -2.23 0.46 -11.62
C GLN A 45 -2.12 -1.04 -11.34
N ILE A 46 -1.10 -1.71 -11.85
CA ILE A 46 -0.82 -3.13 -11.55
C ILE A 46 -0.62 -3.29 -10.04
N LYS A 47 0.21 -2.44 -9.44
CA LYS A 47 0.48 -2.48 -8.00
C LYS A 47 -0.77 -2.26 -7.15
N ILE A 48 -1.62 -1.30 -7.51
CA ILE A 48 -2.90 -1.08 -6.82
C ILE A 48 -3.76 -2.34 -6.92
N ARG A 49 -3.88 -2.94 -8.11
CA ARG A 49 -4.66 -4.15 -8.33
C ARG A 49 -4.14 -5.32 -7.50
N ASP A 50 -2.83 -5.48 -7.40
CA ASP A 50 -2.20 -6.53 -6.60
C ASP A 50 -2.47 -6.35 -5.10
N TRP A 51 -2.41 -5.11 -4.61
CA TRP A 51 -2.76 -4.76 -3.23
C TRP A 51 -4.22 -5.02 -2.89
N GLU A 52 -5.12 -4.90 -3.86
CA GLU A 52 -6.55 -5.20 -3.66
C GLU A 52 -6.83 -6.70 -3.71
N ARG A 53 -6.20 -7.40 -4.65
CA ARG A 53 -6.42 -8.83 -4.86
C ARG A 53 -5.81 -9.70 -3.75
N THR A 54 -4.67 -9.28 -3.20
CA THR A 54 -3.94 -10.09 -2.21
C THR A 54 -4.74 -10.35 -0.93
N PRO A 55 -5.35 -9.33 -0.27
CA PRO A 55 -6.24 -9.54 0.86
C PRO A 55 -7.39 -10.49 0.55
N ASP A 56 -8.01 -10.37 -0.63
CA ASP A 56 -9.16 -11.20 -0.98
C ASP A 56 -8.76 -12.66 -1.19
N ASN A 57 -7.64 -12.94 -1.84
CA ASN A 57 -7.09 -14.29 -1.96
C ASN A 57 -6.77 -14.89 -0.58
N LEU A 58 -6.14 -14.11 0.31
CA LEU A 58 -5.80 -14.56 1.67
C LEU A 58 -7.06 -14.82 2.51
N LYS A 59 -8.11 -14.00 2.35
CA LYS A 59 -9.40 -14.23 2.99
C LYS A 59 -10.03 -15.56 2.56
N GLN A 60 -9.96 -15.91 1.28
CA GLN A 60 -10.47 -17.20 0.79
C GLN A 60 -9.74 -18.40 1.42
N ILE A 61 -8.42 -18.29 1.63
CA ILE A 61 -7.64 -19.30 2.34
C ILE A 61 -8.12 -19.39 3.80
N CYS A 62 -8.31 -18.26 4.47
CA CYS A 62 -8.82 -18.25 5.85
C CYS A 62 -10.21 -18.90 5.96
N VAL A 63 -11.15 -18.56 5.06
CA VAL A 63 -12.49 -19.17 5.01
C VAL A 63 -12.40 -20.69 4.86
N SER A 64 -11.52 -21.17 3.97
CA SER A 64 -11.29 -22.59 3.76
C SER A 64 -10.72 -23.28 5.01
N CYS A 65 -9.84 -22.60 5.74
CA CYS A 65 -9.22 -23.10 6.97
C CYS A 65 -10.19 -23.13 8.16
N THR A 66 -10.98 -22.07 8.36
CA THR A 66 -11.92 -21.96 9.49
C THR A 66 -13.25 -22.67 9.23
N LYS A 67 -13.53 -23.05 7.97
CA LYS A 67 -14.83 -23.56 7.50
C LYS A 67 -16.01 -22.65 7.88
N SER A 68 -15.74 -21.36 8.07
CA SER A 68 -16.74 -20.36 8.43
C SER A 68 -16.71 -19.23 7.41
N ASN A 69 -17.89 -18.90 6.88
CA ASN A 69 -18.11 -17.70 6.06
C ASN A 69 -18.29 -16.44 6.92
N GLU A 70 -18.41 -16.57 8.24
CA GLU A 70 -18.57 -15.44 9.15
C GLU A 70 -17.23 -14.77 9.44
N SER A 71 -16.82 -13.92 8.50
CA SER A 71 -15.70 -12.98 8.59
C SER A 71 -14.36 -13.61 9.03
N VAL A 72 -13.33 -13.40 8.22
CA VAL A 72 -11.94 -13.81 8.50
C VAL A 72 -11.38 -13.25 9.84
N ASN A 73 -12.12 -12.34 10.47
CA ASN A 73 -11.83 -11.69 11.75
C ASN A 73 -11.87 -12.62 12.99
N HIS A 74 -12.29 -13.88 12.87
CA HIS A 74 -12.34 -14.80 14.02
C HIS A 74 -11.06 -15.63 14.25
N CYS A 75 -10.13 -15.64 13.30
CA CYS A 75 -8.86 -16.35 13.49
C CYS A 75 -7.96 -15.55 14.46
N SER A 76 -7.64 -16.13 15.62
CA SER A 76 -6.76 -15.56 16.65
C SER A 76 -5.47 -16.35 16.89
N SER A 77 -5.17 -17.32 16.00
CA SER A 77 -3.97 -18.14 16.09
C SER A 77 -2.71 -17.30 15.88
N MET A 78 -1.84 -17.24 16.89
CA MET A 78 -0.57 -16.51 16.82
C MET A 78 0.43 -17.14 15.86
N ASP A 79 0.29 -18.45 15.61
CA ASP A 79 1.18 -19.21 14.72
C ASP A 79 0.65 -19.28 13.28
N CYS A 80 -0.48 -18.62 12.96
CA CYS A 80 -1.05 -18.66 11.61
C CYS A 80 -0.32 -17.69 10.67
N PRO A 81 0.47 -18.19 9.69
CA PRO A 81 1.18 -17.31 8.76
C PRO A 81 0.22 -16.60 7.79
N VAL A 82 -0.95 -17.17 7.51
CA VAL A 82 -1.95 -16.57 6.62
C VAL A 82 -2.58 -15.35 7.27
N LEU A 83 -2.90 -15.43 8.57
CA LEU A 83 -3.42 -14.30 9.34
C LEU A 83 -2.42 -13.14 9.36
N PHE A 84 -1.15 -13.43 9.64
CA PHE A 84 -0.11 -12.40 9.63
C PHE A 84 0.08 -11.78 8.23
N LYS A 85 0.11 -12.60 7.17
CA LYS A 85 0.17 -12.10 5.79
C LYS A 85 -1.03 -11.24 5.43
N LEU A 86 -2.23 -11.61 5.89
CA LEU A 86 -3.44 -10.84 5.66
C LEU A 86 -3.38 -9.48 6.36
N TYR A 87 -2.84 -9.43 7.58
CA TYR A 87 -2.57 -8.17 8.28
C TYR A 87 -1.64 -7.26 7.47
N LEU A 88 -0.51 -7.78 7.00
CA LEU A 88 0.42 -7.02 6.15
C LEU A 88 -0.23 -6.55 4.84
N ALA A 89 -1.00 -7.42 4.19
CA ALA A 89 -1.70 -7.07 2.95
C ALA A 89 -2.74 -5.95 3.15
N ASN A 90 -3.38 -5.88 4.32
CA ASN A 90 -4.29 -4.77 4.63
C ASN A 90 -3.54 -3.45 4.88
N ILE A 91 -2.33 -3.50 5.45
CA ILE A 91 -1.46 -2.31 5.56
C ILE A 91 -1.06 -1.80 4.17
N ASP A 92 -0.69 -2.71 3.26
CA ASP A 92 -0.38 -2.37 1.88
C ASP A 92 -1.61 -1.78 1.16
N LEU A 93 -2.78 -2.40 1.32
CA LEU A 93 -4.04 -1.91 0.76
C LEU A 93 -4.39 -0.50 1.26
N ALA A 94 -4.10 -0.18 2.52
CA ALA A 94 -4.32 1.17 3.07
C ALA A 94 -3.51 2.26 2.33
N GLN A 95 -2.45 1.89 1.61
CA GLN A 95 -1.66 2.80 0.78
C GLN A 95 -2.22 2.97 -0.64
N ALA A 96 -3.13 2.10 -1.11
CA ALA A 96 -3.71 2.18 -2.45
C ALA A 96 -4.41 3.52 -2.76
N PRO A 97 -5.18 4.14 -1.84
CA PRO A 97 -5.79 5.45 -2.08
C PRO A 97 -4.76 6.56 -2.36
N TYR A 98 -3.58 6.48 -1.73
CA TYR A 98 -2.49 7.43 -2.00
C TYR A 98 -1.99 7.31 -3.44
N LEU A 99 -1.77 6.09 -3.95
CA LEU A 99 -1.36 5.88 -5.34
C LEU A 99 -2.43 6.33 -6.33
N ARG A 100 -3.71 6.07 -6.06
CA ARG A 100 -4.82 6.59 -6.86
C ARG A 100 -4.81 8.11 -6.94
N LYS A 101 -4.57 8.78 -5.81
CA LYS A 101 -4.49 10.24 -5.75
C LYS A 101 -3.34 10.79 -6.61
N ILE A 102 -2.19 10.11 -6.66
CA ILE A 102 -1.09 10.49 -7.57
C ILE A 102 -1.58 10.42 -9.02
N LEU A 103 -2.15 9.28 -9.42
CA LEU A 103 -2.63 9.06 -10.78
C LEU A 103 -3.69 10.09 -11.19
N THR A 104 -4.65 10.40 -10.32
CA THR A 104 -5.72 11.38 -10.63
C THR A 104 -5.20 12.82 -10.74
N ARG A 105 -4.20 13.22 -9.95
CA ARG A 105 -3.67 14.59 -9.98
C ARG A 105 -2.92 14.86 -11.28
N GLU A 106 -2.04 13.95 -11.68
CA GLU A 106 -1.20 14.10 -12.88
C GLU A 106 -2.03 13.98 -14.18
N ILE A 107 -3.10 13.17 -14.21
CA ILE A 107 -4.04 13.16 -15.35
C ILE A 107 -4.68 14.55 -15.55
N ARG A 108 -4.91 15.31 -14.48
CA ARG A 108 -5.48 16.67 -14.56
C ARG A 108 -4.47 17.72 -15.03
N GLU A 109 -3.18 17.42 -15.07
CA GLU A 109 -2.15 18.33 -15.61
C GLU A 109 -1.88 18.08 -17.11
N LEU A 110 -2.43 17.00 -17.66
CA LEU A 110 -2.36 16.63 -19.09
C LEU A 110 -3.61 17.05 -19.90
N PHE A 111 -4.64 17.58 -19.26
CA PHE A 111 -5.89 18.11 -19.84
C PHE A 111 -6.20 19.49 -19.25
#